data_AF-A0A3D5U7M6-F1
#
_entry.id   AF-A0A3D5U7M6-F1
#
_cell.length_a   1.000
_cell.length_b   1.000
_cell.length_c   1.000
_cell.angle_alpha   90.00
_cell.angle_beta   90.00
_cell.angle_gamma   90.00
#
_symmetry.space_group_name_H-M   'P 1'
#
loop_
_entity.id
_entity.type
_entity.pdbx_description
1 polymer ?
#
loop_
_entity_poly.entity_id
_entity_poly.type
_entity_poly.pdbx_seq_one_letter_code
_entity_poly.pdbx_strand_id
1 'polypeptide(L)' 'MRFEDQRLQLVQKLKNSGISDPLVLAAFARIPRENYVLPEYQEYAYRNQPLPILEAQTISQPALIA' A
#
# COMPACT_ATOMS: atom_id res chain seq x y z
N MET A 1 9.42 4.77 -11.51
CA MET A 1 9.83 4.95 -10.10
C MET A 1 9.95 3.57 -9.49
N ARG A 2 10.95 3.30 -8.64
CA ARG A 2 11.10 1.97 -8.04
C ARG A 2 10.01 1.74 -7.00
N PHE A 3 9.61 0.49 -6.77
CA PHE A 3 8.59 0.18 -5.77
C PHE A 3 8.99 0.63 -4.36
N GLU A 4 10.28 0.56 -4.02
CA GLU A 4 10.82 1.07 -2.75
C GLU A 4 10.51 2.56 -2.57
N ASP A 5 10.73 3.38 -3.60
CA ASP A 5 10.48 4.81 -3.55
C ASP A 5 8.96 5.09 -3.40
N GLN A 6 8.12 4.36 -4.13
CA GLN A 6 6.66 4.49 -4.05
C GLN A 6 6.11 4.07 -2.67
N ARG A 7 6.69 3.02 -2.07
CA ARG A 7 6.33 2.52 -0.74
C ARG A 7 6.60 3.56 0.34
N LEU A 8 7.80 4.15 0.31
CA LEU A 8 8.16 5.21 1.26
C LEU A 8 7.27 6.45 1.10
N GLN A 9 6.91 6.80 -0.15
CA GLN A 9 5.95 7.87 -0.40
C GLN A 9 4.56 7.56 0.15
N LEU A 10 4.07 6.33 0.02
CA LEU A 10 2.80 5.90 0.63
C LEU A 10 2.87 6.02 2.16
N VAL A 11 3.94 5.52 2.79
CA VAL A 11 4.13 5.62 4.25
C VAL A 11 4.11 7.08 4.71
N GLN A 12 4.77 7.98 3.98
CA GLN A 12 4.75 9.41 4.31
C GLN A 12 3.35 10.00 4.18
N LYS A 13 2.57 9.61 3.16
CA LYS A 13 1.18 10.03 3.01
C LYS A 13 0.30 9.52 4.15
N LEU A 14 0.44 8.26 4.54
CA LEU A 14 -0.30 7.66 5.67
C LEU A 14 0.02 8.40 6.98
N LYS A 15 1.29 8.71 7.22
CA LYS A 15 1.70 9.52 8.38
C LYS A 15 1.07 10.91 8.36
N ASN A 16 1.08 11.57 7.21
CA ASN A 16 0.50 12.90 7.05
C ASN A 16 -1.04 12.89 7.18
N SER A 17 -1.71 11.75 6.96
CA SER A 17 -3.15 11.59 7.17
C SER A 17 -3.53 11.23 8.61
N GLY A 18 -2.58 11.20 9.55
CA GLY A 18 -2.84 11.02 10.98
C GLY A 18 -2.54 9.63 11.54
N ILE A 19 -2.08 8.68 10.72
CA ILE A 19 -1.63 7.37 11.20
C ILE A 19 -0.28 7.57 11.91
N SER A 20 -0.24 7.30 13.20
CA SER A 20 0.88 7.64 14.07
C SER A 20 1.55 6.45 14.75
N ASP A 21 0.93 5.26 14.71
CA ASP A 21 1.52 4.06 15.28
C ASP A 21 2.82 3.69 14.52
N PRO A 22 3.99 3.73 15.18
CA PRO A 22 5.26 3.45 14.53
C PRO A 22 5.38 2.00 14.05
N LEU A 23 4.71 1.04 14.71
CA LEU A 23 4.73 -0.37 14.31
C LEU A 23 3.93 -0.57 13.01
N VAL A 24 2.79 0.10 12.87
CA VAL A 24 2.01 0.10 11.62
C VAL A 24 2.83 0.70 10.47
N LEU A 25 3.37 1.91 10.66
CA LEU A 25 4.14 2.58 9.60
C LEU A 25 5.38 1.77 9.19
N ALA A 26 6.04 1.11 10.15
CA ALA A 26 7.14 0.20 9.88
C ALA A 26 6.70 -1.05 9.08
N ALA A 27 5.52 -1.60 9.36
CA ALA A 27 4.97 -2.71 8.59
C ALA A 27 4.73 -2.31 7.13
N PHE A 28 4.11 -1.15 6.88
CA PHE A 28 3.91 -0.63 5.53
C PHE A 28 5.23 -0.33 4.79
N ALA A 29 6.27 0.12 5.50
CA ALA A 29 7.59 0.34 4.92
C ALA A 29 8.31 -0.97 4.55
N ARG A 30 8.05 -2.06 5.27
CA ARG A 30 8.75 -3.35 5.09
C ARG A 30 8.08 -4.26 4.07
N ILE A 31 6.75 -4.33 4.05
CA ILE A 31 6.03 -5.34 3.26
C ILE A 31 5.88 -4.89 1.80
N PRO A 32 6.35 -5.68 0.81
CA PRO A 32 6.22 -5.38 -0.61
C PRO A 32 4.79 -5.65 -1.11
N ARG A 33 3.92 -4.64 -1.02
CA ARG A 33 2.51 -4.75 -1.46
C ARG A 33 2.37 -5.14 -2.94
N GLU A 34 3.34 -4.79 -3.79
CA GLU A 34 3.42 -5.15 -5.21
C GLU A 34 3.44 -6.66 -5.47
N ASN A 35 3.79 -7.47 -4.47
CA ASN A 35 3.77 -8.94 -4.56
C ASN A 35 2.38 -9.54 -4.32
N TYR A 36 1.42 -8.73 -3.87
CA TYR A 36 0.06 -9.16 -3.51
C TYR A 36 -1.02 -8.54 -4.40
N VAL A 37 -0.61 -7.86 -5.48
CA VAL A 37 -1.50 -7.30 -6.50
C VAL A 37 -1.33 -8.07 -7.80
N LEU A 38 -2.36 -8.09 -8.64
CA LEU A 38 -2.27 -8.70 -9.96
C LEU A 38 -1.27 -7.93 -10.86
N PRO A 39 -0.60 -8.59 -11.81
CA PRO A 39 0.40 -7.97 -12.68
C PRO A 39 -0.09 -6.68 -13.38
N GLU A 40 -1.32 -6.67 -13.88
CA GLU A 40 -1.96 -5.52 -14.53
C GLU A 40 -2.19 -4.32 -13.59
N TYR A 41 -2.13 -4.53 -12.28
CA TYR A 41 -2.32 -3.49 -11.27
C TYR A 41 -1.04 -3.12 -10.51
N GLN A 42 0.12 -3.67 -10.88
CA GLN A 42 1.38 -3.39 -10.17
C GLN A 42 1.76 -1.91 -10.17
N GLU A 43 1.50 -1.17 -11.25
CA GLU A 43 1.74 0.28 -11.29
C GLU A 43 0.91 1.05 -10.23
N TYR A 44 -0.22 0.48 -9.82
CA TYR A 44 -1.13 1.05 -8.85
C TYR A 44 -0.89 0.56 -7.41
N ALA A 45 0.06 -0.35 -7.18
CA ALA A 45 0.26 -1.05 -5.90
C ALA A 45 0.33 -0.11 -4.68
N TYR A 46 0.90 1.08 -4.87
CA TYR A 46 1.14 2.07 -3.82
C TYR A 46 0.21 3.30 -3.89
N ARG A 47 -0.84 3.23 -4.70
CA ARG A 47 -1.92 4.23 -4.64
C ARG A 47 -2.81 3.93 -3.44
N ASN A 48 -3.27 4.98 -2.76
CA ASN A 48 -4.18 4.84 -1.64
C ASN A 48 -5.61 4.55 -2.14
N GLN A 49 -5.83 3.37 -2.73
CA GLN A 49 -7.12 2.92 -3.28
C GLN A 49 -7.22 1.38 -3.17
N PRO A 50 -8.43 0.80 -3.17
CA PRO A 50 -8.58 -0.64 -3.30
C PRO A 50 -8.16 -1.10 -4.71
N LEU A 51 -7.68 -2.34 -4.83
CA LEU A 51 -7.37 -2.96 -6.13
C LEU A 51 -8.05 -4.33 -6.24
N PRO A 52 -8.54 -4.71 -7.43
CA PRO A 52 -9.07 -6.05 -7.64
C PRO A 52 -7.99 -7.13 -7.49
N ILE A 53 -8.41 -8.27 -6.98
CA ILE A 53 -7.65 -9.53 -6.98
C ILE A 53 -8.55 -10.63 -7.58
N LEU A 54 -8.09 -11.88 -7.52
CA LEU A 54 -8.86 -13.02 -8.03
C LEU A 54 -10.19 -13.20 -7.28
N GLU A 55 -11.08 -14.01 -7.86
CA GLU A 55 -12.38 -14.38 -7.27
C GLU A 55 -13.29 -13.18 -6.96
N ALA A 56 -13.20 -12.11 -7.76
CA ALA A 56 -13.96 -10.87 -7.58
C ALA A 56 -13.73 -10.18 -6.21
N GLN A 57 -12.61 -10.49 -5.56
CA GLN A 57 -12.23 -9.88 -4.28
C GLN A 57 -11.39 -8.62 -4.51
N THR A 58 -11.17 -7.86 -3.44
CA THR A 58 -10.35 -6.65 -3.46
C THR A 58 -9.36 -6.64 -2.30
N ILE A 59 -8.14 -6.17 -2.55
CA ILE A 59 -7.23 -5.79 -1.48
C ILE A 59 -7.58 -4.37 -1.02
N SER A 60 -7.80 -4.21 0.29
CA SER A 60 -8.24 -2.95 0.89
C SER A 60 -7.28 -1.79 0.59
N GLN A 61 -7.86 -0.58 0.54
CA GLN A 61 -7.11 0.67 0.52
C GLN A 61 -6.13 0.73 1.72
N PRO A 62 -4.86 1.11 1.51
CA PRO A 62 -3.86 1.22 2.58
C PRO A 62 -4.33 1.96 3.83
N ALA A 63 -4.91 3.15 3.69
CA ALA A 63 -5.34 3.96 4.84
C ALA A 63 -6.51 3.36 5.64
N LEU A 64 -7.29 2.45 5.06
CA LEU A 64 -8.43 1.83 5.75
C LEU A 64 -7.99 0.78 6.79
N ILE A 65 -6.82 0.17 6.59
CA ILE A 65 -6.30 -0.94 7.40
C ILE A 65 -5.05 -0.54 8.20
N ALA A 66 -4.71 0.74 8.20
CA ALA A 66 -3.55 1.32 8.88
C ALA A 66 -3.95 1.95 10.21
#